data_AF-A0AAN6ZQT1-F1
#
_entry.id   AF-A0AAN6ZQT1-F1
#
_cell.length_a   1.000
_cell.length_b   1.000
_cell.length_c   1.000
_cell.angle_alpha   90.00
_cell.angle_beta   90.00
_cell.angle_gamma   90.00
#
_symmetry.space_group_name_H-M   'P 1'
#
loop_
_entity.id
_entity.type
_entity.pdbx_description
1 polymer ?
#
loop_
_entity_poly.entity_id
_entity_poly.type
_entity_poly.pdbx_seq_one_letter_code
_entity_poly.pdbx_strand_id
1 'polypeptide(L)'
;HEDFTTLKPGETWTTTNTLQGQAWSCLPDDTAVGDLFLYGFSGAVVDWWDWGGAEEHAETVVTLPCWIAGRVTGPRDNGGRPKLVVTHSELVEFRAVE
;
A
#
# COMPACT_ATOMS: atom_id res chain seq x y z
N HIS A 1 4.82 10.26 10.49
CA HIS A 1 3.92 10.38 9.33
C HIS A 1 3.26 9.02 9.16
N GLU A 2 1.94 8.92 9.02
CA GLU A 2 1.22 7.64 9.04
C GLU A 2 1.62 6.70 7.87
N ASP A 3 2.12 7.28 6.77
CA ASP A 3 2.61 6.54 5.61
C ASP A 3 4.04 5.97 5.75
N PHE A 4 4.71 6.19 6.89
CA PHE A 4 6.00 5.56 7.21
C PHE A 4 5.86 4.75 8.50
N THR A 5 6.24 3.48 8.42
CA THR A 5 6.20 2.56 9.55
C THR A 5 7.56 1.93 9.79
N THR A 6 7.83 1.57 11.04
CA THR A 6 9.02 0.81 11.43
C THR A 6 8.55 -0.45 12.14
N LEU A 7 9.10 -1.60 11.75
CA LEU A 7 8.74 -2.89 12.32
C LEU A 7 9.95 -3.51 13.02
N LYS A 8 9.75 -3.93 14.26
CA LYS A 8 10.71 -4.78 14.98
C LYS A 8 10.57 -6.24 14.53
N PRO A 9 11.59 -7.08 14.77
CA PRO A 9 11.48 -8.52 14.50
C PRO A 9 10.24 -9.13 15.16
N GLY A 10 9.37 -9.73 14.35
CA GLY A 10 8.12 -10.36 14.79
C GLY A 10 6.90 -9.43 14.83
N GLU A 11 7.06 -8.13 14.60
CA GLU A 11 5.93 -7.23 14.44
C GLU A 11 5.29 -7.36 13.06
N THR A 12 4.01 -6.99 12.98
CA THR A 12 3.25 -6.97 11.75
C THR A 12 2.62 -5.60 11.57
N TRP A 13 2.46 -5.20 10.31
CA TRP A 13 1.70 -4.02 9.94
C TRP A 13 0.50 -4.46 9.10
N THR A 14 -0.67 -3.94 9.44
CA THR A 14 -1.93 -4.27 8.77
C THR A 14 -2.65 -2.98 8.43
N THR A 15 -3.26 -2.94 7.25
CA THR A 15 -4.14 -1.87 6.81
C THR A 15 -5.43 -2.45 6.26
N THR A 16 -6.48 -1.62 6.22
CA THR A 16 -7.79 -1.97 5.66
C THR A 16 -8.11 -0.97 4.57
N ASN A 17 -8.57 -1.46 3.41
CA ASN A 17 -9.08 -0.61 2.35
C ASN A 17 -10.57 -0.88 2.14
N THR A 18 -11.35 0.18 1.98
CA THR A 18 -12.76 0.10 1.62
C THR A 18 -12.86 -0.03 0.10
N LEU A 19 -13.83 -0.78 -0.45
CA LEU A 19 -13.98 -0.86 -1.92
C LEU A 19 -14.92 0.20 -2.47
N GLN A 20 -15.83 0.71 -1.64
CA GLN A 20 -16.84 1.68 -2.02
C GLN A 20 -17.08 2.66 -0.86
N GLY A 21 -16.81 3.93 -1.10
CA GLY A 21 -17.08 5.03 -0.19
C GLY A 21 -18.15 5.99 -0.73
N GLN A 22 -18.49 7.02 0.04
CA GLN A 22 -19.51 7.99 -0.38
C GLN A 22 -19.12 8.80 -1.64
N ALA A 23 -17.83 9.00 -1.88
CA ALA A 23 -17.31 9.85 -2.97
C ALA A 23 -16.42 9.11 -3.99
N TRP A 24 -16.26 7.79 -3.85
CA TRP A 24 -15.41 6.97 -4.71
C TRP A 24 -15.83 5.51 -4.68
N SER A 25 -15.60 4.81 -5.80
CA SER A 25 -15.84 3.37 -5.93
C SER A 25 -14.67 2.73 -6.66
N CYS A 26 -14.21 1.58 -6.18
CA CYS A 26 -13.34 0.67 -6.91
C CYS A 26 -14.14 -0.35 -7.75
N LEU A 27 -15.46 -0.44 -7.54
CA LEU A 27 -16.35 -1.26 -8.35
C LEU A 27 -16.71 -0.54 -9.66
N PRO A 28 -16.85 -1.25 -10.79
CA PRO A 28 -17.33 -0.69 -12.05
C PRO A 28 -18.69 0.00 -11.91
N ASP A 29 -18.90 1.09 -12.67
CA ASP A 29 -20.13 1.89 -12.64
C ASP A 29 -21.39 1.10 -13.05
N ASP A 30 -21.23 0.03 -13.81
CA ASP A 30 -22.28 -0.86 -14.31
C ASP A 30 -22.51 -2.10 -13.43
N THR A 31 -21.93 -2.15 -12.23
CA THR A 31 -22.14 -3.23 -11.26
C THR A 31 -23.63 -3.45 -10.97
N ALA A 32 -24.11 -4.68 -11.16
CA ALA A 32 -25.48 -5.09 -10.88
C ALA A 32 -25.57 -6.09 -9.71
N VAL A 33 -26.72 -6.15 -9.04
CA VAL A 33 -26.99 -7.15 -8.00
C VAL A 33 -26.80 -8.56 -8.58
N GLY A 34 -26.03 -9.39 -7.88
CA GLY A 34 -25.70 -10.75 -8.28
C GLY A 34 -24.35 -10.91 -8.98
N ASP A 35 -23.71 -9.82 -9.40
CA ASP A 35 -22.36 -9.85 -9.99
C ASP A 35 -21.35 -10.45 -9.03
N LEU A 36 -20.42 -11.23 -9.59
CA LEU A 36 -19.37 -11.92 -8.87
C LEU A 36 -18.03 -11.22 -9.11
N PHE A 37 -17.36 -10.87 -8.02
CA PHE A 37 -16.06 -10.20 -8.04
C PHE A 37 -14.99 -11.04 -7.35
N LEU A 38 -13.77 -10.95 -7.87
CA LEU A 38 -12.55 -11.41 -7.22
C LEU A 38 -11.72 -10.17 -6.87
N TYR A 39 -11.39 -10.03 -5.60
CA TYR A 39 -10.57 -8.91 -5.11
C TYR A 39 -9.37 -9.41 -4.32
N GLY A 40 -8.23 -8.78 -4.55
CA GLY A 40 -7.00 -9.09 -3.83
C GLY A 40 -5.91 -8.08 -4.15
N PHE A 41 -4.84 -8.15 -3.36
CA PHE A 41 -3.66 -7.34 -3.57
C PHE A 41 -2.86 -7.92 -4.75
N SER A 42 -2.60 -7.11 -5.79
CA SER A 42 -1.88 -7.55 -6.99
C SER A 42 -0.37 -7.70 -6.81
N GLY A 43 0.15 -7.42 -5.61
CA GLY A 43 1.58 -7.26 -5.37
C GLY A 43 2.02 -5.80 -5.49
N ALA A 44 3.16 -5.48 -4.87
CA ALA A 44 3.78 -4.18 -4.99
C ALA A 44 5.31 -4.27 -4.80
N VAL A 45 5.99 -3.23 -5.23
CA VAL A 45 7.37 -2.96 -4.83
C VAL A 45 7.34 -1.90 -3.74
N VAL A 46 8.07 -2.11 -2.66
CA VAL A 46 8.24 -1.10 -1.59
C VAL A 46 9.09 0.04 -2.15
N ASP A 47 8.58 1.26 -2.06
CA ASP A 47 9.19 2.43 -2.69
C ASP A 47 10.48 2.87 -2.03
N TRP A 48 10.52 2.80 -0.70
CA TRP A 48 11.65 3.19 0.13
C TRP A 48 11.65 2.37 1.40
N TRP A 49 12.82 1.94 1.83
CA TRP A 49 13.01 1.20 3.08
C TRP A 49 14.46 1.33 3.56
N ASP A 50 14.65 1.26 4.87
CA ASP A 50 15.96 1.24 5.50
C ASP A 50 15.96 0.36 6.76
N TRP A 51 17.15 0.03 7.25
CA TRP A 51 17.33 -0.72 8.49
C TRP A 51 17.41 0.24 9.69
N GLY A 52 16.67 -0.06 10.75
CA GLY A 52 16.77 0.68 12.01
C GLY A 52 15.38 0.99 12.57
N GLY A 53 15.38 1.50 13.81
CA GLY A 53 14.17 2.00 14.45
C GLY A 53 13.80 3.42 13.99
N ALA A 54 12.62 3.87 14.39
CA ALA A 54 12.16 5.23 14.10
C ALA A 54 13.10 6.31 14.68
N GLU A 55 13.73 6.04 15.83
CA GLU A 55 14.70 6.96 16.46
C GLU A 55 15.95 7.15 15.60
N GLU A 56 16.47 6.07 15.00
CA GLU A 56 17.66 6.11 14.12
C GLU A 56 17.37 6.87 12.81
N HIS A 57 16.11 6.90 12.39
CA HIS A 57 15.66 7.57 11.17
C HIS A 57 14.99 8.93 11.42
N ALA A 58 15.11 9.51 12.62
CA ALA A 58 14.45 10.78 12.97
C ALA A 58 14.81 11.95 12.03
N GLU A 59 16.03 11.94 11.47
CA GLU A 59 16.54 12.96 10.53
C GLU A 59 16.53 12.49 9.07
N THR A 60 15.94 11.33 8.79
CA THR A 60 15.87 10.81 7.42
C THR A 60 14.93 11.65 6.57
N VAL A 61 15.42 12.13 5.43
CA VAL A 61 14.65 12.93 4.48
C VAL A 61 14.34 12.10 3.24
N VAL A 62 13.05 11.99 2.94
CA VAL A 62 12.50 11.38 1.72
C VAL A 62 11.66 12.41 0.98
N THR A 63 11.76 12.41 -0.35
CA THR A 63 11.01 13.34 -1.20
C THR A 63 9.82 12.63 -1.82
N LEU A 64 8.63 13.19 -1.66
CA LEU A 64 7.38 12.75 -2.28
C LEU A 64 6.90 13.83 -3.27
N PRO A 65 6.14 13.48 -4.31
CA PRO A 65 5.42 14.48 -5.10
C PRO A 65 4.39 15.22 -4.23
N CYS A 66 3.81 16.31 -4.73
CA CYS A 66 2.86 17.14 -3.97
C CYS A 66 1.55 16.42 -3.58
N TRP A 67 1.32 15.20 -4.07
CA TRP A 67 0.28 14.31 -3.62
C TRP A 67 0.87 13.24 -2.66
N ILE A 68 0.30 13.13 -1.45
CA ILE A 68 0.83 12.27 -0.37
C ILE A 68 0.86 10.79 -0.77
N ALA A 69 -0.06 10.32 -1.61
CA ALA A 69 -0.09 8.93 -2.10
C ALA A 69 0.89 8.64 -3.25
N GLY A 70 1.95 9.45 -3.38
CA GLY A 70 2.90 9.36 -4.47
C GLY A 70 4.10 8.48 -4.16
N ARG A 71 4.74 7.98 -5.22
CA ARG A 71 5.99 7.23 -5.11
C ARG A 71 7.12 8.14 -4.60
N VAL A 72 8.01 7.60 -3.75
CA VAL A 72 9.23 8.31 -3.33
C VAL A 72 10.08 8.66 -4.56
N THR A 73 10.43 9.94 -4.70
CA THR A 73 11.25 10.46 -5.81
C THR A 73 12.71 10.67 -5.42
N GLY A 74 12.97 10.78 -4.11
CA GLY A 74 14.30 10.96 -3.54
C GLY A 74 14.42 10.21 -2.22
N PRO A 75 15.45 9.36 -2.03
CA PRO A 75 16.55 9.06 -2.96
C PRO A 75 16.10 8.21 -4.16
N ARG A 76 16.59 8.55 -5.37
CA ARG A 76 16.13 8.02 -6.68
C ARG A 76 16.26 6.50 -6.86
N ASP A 77 17.14 5.84 -6.09
CA ASP A 77 17.38 4.39 -6.17
C ASP A 77 17.49 3.75 -4.77
N ASN A 78 16.72 4.27 -3.81
CA ASN A 78 16.78 3.85 -2.41
C ASN A 78 18.22 3.79 -1.82
N GLY A 79 19.10 4.67 -2.29
CA GLY A 79 20.53 4.67 -1.93
C GLY A 79 21.32 3.45 -2.42
N GLY A 80 20.91 2.80 -3.51
CA GLY A 80 21.52 1.57 -4.05
C GLY A 80 21.07 0.28 -3.37
N ARG A 81 20.05 0.35 -2.48
CA ARG A 81 19.53 -0.83 -1.77
C ARG A 81 18.70 -1.72 -2.69
N PRO A 82 18.59 -3.03 -2.38
CA PRO A 82 17.70 -3.94 -3.08
C PRO A 82 16.24 -3.49 -3.04
N LYS A 83 15.48 -3.86 -4.08
CA LYS A 83 14.02 -3.68 -4.10
C LYS A 83 13.35 -4.78 -3.28
N LEU A 84 12.44 -4.41 -2.39
CA LEU A 84 11.56 -5.37 -1.72
C LEU A 84 10.29 -5.53 -2.55
N VAL A 85 9.99 -6.78 -2.90
CA VAL A 85 8.80 -7.13 -3.67
C VAL A 85 7.85 -7.87 -2.74
N VAL A 86 6.66 -7.31 -2.55
CA VAL A 86 5.54 -7.98 -1.90
C VAL A 86 4.74 -8.65 -3.00
N THR A 87 4.58 -9.97 -2.91
CA THR A 87 3.82 -10.73 -3.89
C THR A 87 2.32 -10.46 -3.77
N HIS A 88 1.56 -10.92 -4.76
CA HIS A 88 0.12 -10.86 -4.71
C HIS A 88 -0.44 -11.68 -3.53
N SER A 89 -1.66 -11.33 -3.11
CA SER A 89 -2.43 -12.13 -2.16
C SER A 89 -3.27 -13.15 -2.91
N GLU A 90 -3.76 -14.14 -2.17
CA GLU A 90 -4.93 -14.91 -2.60
C GLU A 90 -6.12 -13.98 -2.85
N LEU A 91 -6.97 -14.38 -3.79
CA LEU A 91 -8.15 -13.62 -4.17
C LEU A 91 -9.32 -13.99 -3.27
N VAL A 92 -10.07 -12.96 -2.85
CA VAL A 92 -11.33 -13.11 -2.12
C VAL A 92 -12.47 -12.96 -3.12
N GLU A 93 -13.37 -13.94 -3.11
CA GLU A 93 -14.60 -13.89 -3.90
C GLU A 93 -15.73 -13.22 -3.09
N PHE A 94 -16.47 -12.30 -3.72
CA PHE A 94 -17.68 -11.72 -3.15
C PHE A 94 -18.72 -11.39 -4.23
N ARG A 95 -19.97 -11.22 -3.80
CA ARG A 95 -21.10 -10.89 -4.68
C ARG A 95 -21.72 -9.55 -4.32
N ALA A 96 -22.18 -8.81 -5.32
CA ALA A 96 -23.04 -7.66 -5.10
C ALA A 96 -24.43 -8.11 -4.61
N VAL A 97 -24.90 -7.52 -3.51
CA VAL A 97 -26.19 -7.82 -2.87
C VAL A 97 -26.96 -6.51 -2.66
N GLU A 98 -28.28 -6.61 -2.43
CA GLU A 98 -29.17 -5.48 -2.13
C GLU A 98 -28.85 -4.79 -0.79
#